data_AF-A0A8D1EDG9-F1
#
_entry.id   AF-A0A8D1EDG9-F1
#
_cell.length_a   1.000
_cell.length_b   1.000
_cell.length_c   1.000
_cell.angle_alpha   90.00
_cell.angle_beta   90.00
_cell.angle_gamma   90.00
#
_symmetry.space_group_name_H-M   'P 1'
#
loop_
_entity.id
_entity.type
_entity.pdbx_description
1 polymer ?
#
loop_
_entity_poly.entity_id
_entity_poly.type
_entity_poly.pdbx_seq_one_letter_code
_entity_poly.pdbx_strand_id
1 'polypeptide(L)'
;QTSGAEIHGEHGLNGSLSSSYYSLDINLASDISPKPTVFLPSIAEIKLHNAGTYLCLLENFFPNVIKVYWKEKNGNKVLESQQGNTMRTTNTYMKFSWLTVSKTAMDKEHKCVVKHEKNRGGVDQEIIFPSVNEGMCI
;
A
#
# COMPACT_ATOMS: atom_id res chain seq x y z
N GLN A 1 -1.89 -68.86 0.47
CA GLN A 1 -0.43 -69.00 0.68
C GLN A 1 0.24 -69.04 -0.67
N THR A 2 0.91 -67.95 -1.04
CA THR A 2 1.94 -67.81 -2.08
C THR A 2 2.55 -66.43 -1.80
N SER A 3 3.56 -66.39 -0.92
CA SER A 3 5.00 -66.31 -1.25
C SER A 3 5.36 -65.06 -2.04
N GLY A 4 6.10 -64.17 -1.38
CA GLY A 4 6.51 -62.86 -1.88
C GLY A 4 7.63 -62.88 -2.91
N ALA A 5 7.91 -61.66 -3.39
CA ALA A 5 9.19 -61.26 -3.96
C ALA A 5 9.38 -59.77 -3.60
N GLU A 6 10.35 -59.51 -2.75
CA GLU A 6 10.88 -58.19 -2.42
C GLU A 6 12.05 -57.94 -3.39
N ILE A 7 12.04 -56.81 -4.11
CA ILE A 7 13.20 -56.29 -4.83
C ILE A 7 13.39 -54.82 -4.48
N HIS A 8 14.55 -54.56 -3.88
CA HIS A 8 15.09 -53.27 -3.46
C HIS A 8 15.28 -52.30 -4.64
N GLY A 9 15.05 -51.01 -4.37
CA GLY A 9 15.47 -49.89 -5.20
C GLY A 9 15.14 -48.55 -4.54
N GLU A 10 16.04 -48.04 -3.69
CA GLU A 10 16.03 -46.65 -3.22
C GLU A 10 16.38 -45.66 -4.34
N HIS A 11 16.08 -44.39 -4.05
CA HIS A 11 16.44 -43.12 -4.71
C HIS A 11 15.48 -42.56 -5.76
N GLY A 12 14.71 -41.55 -5.30
CA GLY A 12 14.04 -40.59 -6.17
C GLY A 12 12.98 -39.75 -5.49
N LEU A 13 13.31 -39.06 -4.38
CA LEU A 13 12.51 -37.90 -3.96
C LEU A 13 12.76 -36.79 -5.00
N ASN A 14 11.84 -36.62 -5.94
CA ASN A 14 11.74 -35.40 -6.75
C ASN A 14 10.27 -34.98 -6.85
N GLY A 15 10.01 -33.80 -6.30
CA GLY A 15 8.68 -33.35 -5.91
C GLY A 15 7.78 -32.97 -7.07
N SER A 16 6.48 -33.19 -6.86
CA SER A 16 5.42 -32.48 -7.58
C SER A 16 4.25 -32.04 -6.67
N LEU A 17 4.43 -32.06 -5.35
CA LEU A 17 3.38 -31.69 -4.39
C LEU A 17 3.30 -30.18 -4.08
N SER A 18 3.68 -29.30 -5.01
CA SER A 18 3.87 -27.86 -4.73
C SER A 18 2.98 -26.91 -5.53
N SER A 19 1.91 -27.37 -6.19
CA SER A 19 0.98 -26.45 -6.89
C SER A 19 -0.43 -26.50 -6.33
N SER A 20 -0.95 -27.69 -6.02
CA SER A 20 -2.30 -27.86 -5.48
C SER A 20 -2.44 -27.38 -4.02
N TYR A 21 -1.37 -27.45 -3.21
CA TYR A 21 -1.39 -26.94 -1.83
C TYR A 21 -1.33 -25.41 -1.75
N TYR A 22 -0.65 -24.75 -2.69
CA TYR A 22 -0.61 -23.28 -2.79
C TYR A 22 -1.89 -22.66 -3.33
N SER A 23 -2.80 -23.49 -3.87
CA SER A 23 -4.03 -23.04 -4.53
C SER A 23 -5.26 -23.09 -3.62
N LEU A 24 -5.19 -23.78 -2.47
CA LEU A 24 -6.33 -23.91 -1.55
C LEU A 24 -6.38 -22.84 -0.45
N ASP A 25 -5.29 -22.10 -0.21
CA ASP A 25 -5.21 -21.09 0.87
C ASP A 25 -5.68 -19.68 0.46
N ILE A 26 -5.93 -19.43 -0.84
CA ILE A 26 -6.40 -18.12 -1.34
C ILE A 26 -7.89 -17.88 -1.00
N ASN A 27 -8.61 -18.94 -0.59
CA ASN A 27 -10.03 -18.87 -0.25
C ASN A 27 -10.34 -18.54 1.22
N LEU A 28 -9.36 -18.17 2.05
CA LEU A 28 -9.62 -17.74 3.43
C LEU A 28 -9.06 -16.34 3.74
N ALA A 29 -9.68 -15.34 3.15
CA ALA A 29 -9.87 -14.01 3.73
C ALA A 29 -8.65 -13.40 4.47
N SER A 30 -7.70 -12.82 3.75
CA SER A 30 -6.87 -11.75 4.30
C SER A 30 -7.25 -10.45 3.60
N ASP A 31 -8.05 -9.63 4.28
CA ASP A 31 -7.92 -8.20 4.06
C ASP A 31 -6.48 -7.85 4.45
N ILE A 32 -5.70 -7.37 3.48
CA ILE A 32 -4.37 -6.83 3.73
C ILE A 32 -4.47 -5.34 3.45
N SER A 33 -4.42 -4.54 4.51
CA SER A 33 -4.42 -3.08 4.40
C SER A 33 -3.11 -2.58 3.76
N PRO A 34 -3.13 -1.45 3.04
CA PRO A 34 -1.94 -0.97 2.36
C PRO A 34 -0.81 -0.59 3.29
N LYS A 35 0.41 -1.00 2.90
CA LYS A 35 1.64 -0.49 3.49
C LYS A 35 1.96 0.86 2.83
N PRO A 36 2.01 1.96 3.60
CA PRO A 36 2.30 3.28 3.05
C PRO A 36 3.80 3.54 2.98
N THR A 37 4.22 4.13 1.86
CA THR A 37 5.53 4.77 1.67
C THR A 37 5.26 6.24 1.37
N VAL A 38 5.85 7.14 2.15
CA VAL A 38 5.57 8.58 2.09
C VAL A 38 6.72 9.34 1.44
N PHE A 39 6.38 10.31 0.60
CA PHE A 39 7.32 11.24 0.00
C PHE A 39 6.88 12.67 0.31
N LEU A 40 7.82 13.46 0.81
CA LEU A 40 7.61 14.87 1.10
C LEU A 40 7.90 15.73 -0.14
N PRO A 41 7.33 16.94 -0.20
CA PRO A 41 7.68 17.94 -1.20
C PRO A 41 9.20 18.10 -1.35
N SER A 42 9.67 18.16 -2.60
CA SER A 42 11.09 18.38 -2.85
C SER A 42 11.46 19.86 -2.67
N ILE A 43 12.67 20.13 -2.17
CA ILE A 43 13.18 21.50 -2.04
C ILE A 43 13.21 22.21 -3.41
N ALA A 44 13.51 21.48 -4.49
CA ALA A 44 13.54 22.02 -5.84
C ALA A 44 12.15 22.50 -6.31
N GLU A 45 11.10 21.70 -6.07
CA GLU A 45 9.72 22.07 -6.38
C GLU A 45 9.28 23.32 -5.61
N ILE A 46 9.56 23.36 -4.31
CA ILE A 46 9.21 24.50 -3.45
C ILE A 46 9.84 25.79 -3.97
N LYS A 47 11.14 25.75 -4.29
CA LYS A 47 11.89 26.92 -4.77
C LYS A 47 11.47 27.37 -6.17
N LEU A 48 11.18 26.43 -7.07
CA LEU A 48 10.89 26.73 -8.47
C LEU A 48 9.40 27.10 -8.70
N HIS A 49 8.49 26.46 -7.97
CA HIS A 49 7.05 26.53 -8.23
C HIS A 49 6.24 27.14 -7.08
N ASN A 50 6.85 27.47 -5.93
CA ASN A 50 6.14 27.93 -4.73
C ASN A 50 5.00 26.99 -4.32
N ALA A 51 5.18 25.69 -4.57
CA ALA A 51 4.24 24.63 -4.31
C ALA A 51 4.98 23.41 -3.78
N GLY A 52 4.26 22.50 -3.14
CA GLY A 52 4.81 21.23 -2.69
C GLY A 52 3.86 20.08 -2.91
N THR A 53 4.39 18.97 -3.39
CA THR A 53 3.64 17.75 -3.63
C THR A 53 3.97 16.69 -2.58
N TYR A 54 2.98 16.37 -1.75
CA TYR A 54 3.00 15.20 -0.89
C TYR A 54 2.54 13.99 -1.69
N LEU A 55 3.27 12.89 -1.62
CA LEU A 55 2.93 11.65 -2.33
C LEU A 55 2.86 10.48 -1.35
N CYS A 56 1.79 9.71 -1.46
CA CYS A 56 1.57 8.49 -0.71
C CYS A 56 1.51 7.32 -1.69
N LEU A 57 2.50 6.44 -1.61
CA LEU A 57 2.52 5.16 -2.31
C LEU A 57 1.97 4.08 -1.38
N LEU A 58 0.93 3.39 -1.81
CA LEU A 58 0.19 2.38 -1.06
C LEU A 58 0.47 1.02 -1.70
N GLU A 59 1.12 0.12 -0.96
CA GLU A 59 1.65 -1.14 -1.49
C GLU A 59 1.08 -2.35 -0.76
N ASN A 60 1.21 -3.52 -1.38
CA ASN A 60 0.97 -4.81 -0.77
C ASN A 60 -0.44 -5.02 -0.19
N PHE A 61 -1.46 -4.39 -0.79
CA PHE A 61 -2.84 -4.51 -0.30
C PHE A 61 -3.70 -5.48 -1.10
N PHE A 62 -4.75 -5.99 -0.47
CA PHE A 62 -5.75 -6.86 -1.07
C PHE A 62 -7.06 -6.82 -0.26
N PRO A 63 -8.26 -6.70 -0.88
CA PRO A 63 -8.51 -6.64 -2.32
C PRO A 63 -8.10 -5.30 -2.96
N ASN A 64 -8.20 -5.18 -4.28
CA ASN A 64 -7.79 -3.99 -5.05
C ASN A 64 -8.61 -2.72 -4.78
N VAL A 65 -9.71 -2.81 -4.04
CA VAL A 65 -10.68 -1.72 -3.87
C VAL A 65 -10.34 -0.90 -2.63
N ILE A 66 -9.79 0.29 -2.86
CA ILE A 66 -9.52 1.29 -1.83
C ILE A 66 -10.02 2.68 -2.25
N LYS A 67 -10.41 3.48 -1.27
CA LYS A 67 -10.66 4.92 -1.45
C LYS A 67 -9.57 5.69 -0.74
N VAL A 68 -8.99 6.68 -1.43
CA VAL A 68 -7.93 7.53 -0.90
C VAL A 68 -8.39 8.97 -0.99
N TYR A 69 -8.23 9.75 0.07
CA TYR A 69 -8.50 11.18 0.06
C TYR A 69 -7.60 11.90 1.06
N TRP A 70 -7.48 13.21 0.88
CA TRP A 70 -6.59 14.03 1.69
C TRP A 70 -7.37 15.05 2.52
N LYS A 71 -6.84 15.37 3.70
CA LYS A 71 -7.35 16.41 4.61
C LYS A 71 -6.17 17.11 5.28
N GLU A 72 -6.39 18.33 5.77
CA GLU A 72 -5.53 18.86 6.84
C GLU A 72 -5.71 17.96 8.09
N LYS A 73 -4.66 17.73 8.88
CA LYS A 73 -4.71 16.79 10.02
C LYS A 73 -5.87 17.06 10.99
N ASN A 74 -6.08 18.34 11.30
CA ASN A 74 -7.14 18.84 12.20
C ASN A 74 -8.37 19.35 11.44
N GLY A 75 -8.41 19.17 10.12
CA GLY A 75 -9.48 19.64 9.25
C GLY A 75 -10.44 18.52 8.85
N ASN A 76 -11.70 18.88 8.63
CA ASN A 76 -12.72 17.95 8.14
C ASN A 76 -12.93 18.02 6.62
N LYS A 77 -12.50 19.12 6.00
CA LYS A 77 -12.63 19.36 4.56
C LYS A 77 -11.69 18.44 3.79
N VAL A 78 -12.24 17.75 2.80
CA VAL A 78 -11.46 16.98 1.82
C VAL A 78 -10.75 17.97 0.89
N LEU A 79 -9.45 17.76 0.71
CA LEU A 79 -8.61 18.55 -0.19
C LEU A 79 -8.68 17.97 -1.60
N GLU A 80 -8.50 18.83 -2.59
CA GLU A 80 -8.37 18.41 -3.98
C GLU A 80 -7.05 17.68 -4.16
N SER A 81 -7.12 16.41 -4.53
CA SER A 81 -5.98 15.52 -4.65
C SER A 81 -6.10 14.66 -5.89
N GLN A 82 -4.97 14.16 -6.36
CA GLN A 82 -4.90 13.28 -7.52
C GLN A 82 -4.50 11.87 -7.09
N GLN A 83 -4.80 10.90 -7.94
CA GLN A 83 -4.48 9.49 -7.68
C GLN A 83 -4.25 8.72 -8.98
N GLY A 84 -3.35 7.75 -8.92
CA GLY A 84 -3.09 6.82 -9.99
C GLY A 84 -4.11 5.69 -10.02
N ASN A 85 -4.10 4.93 -11.12
CA ASN A 85 -4.86 3.68 -11.21
C ASN A 85 -4.34 2.66 -10.20
N THR A 86 -5.22 1.78 -9.73
CA THR A 86 -4.78 0.63 -8.94
C THR A 86 -4.11 -0.36 -9.89
N MET A 87 -2.87 -0.74 -9.58
CA MET A 87 -2.06 -1.65 -10.39
C MET A 87 -1.88 -2.96 -9.63
N ARG A 88 -1.97 -4.08 -10.36
CA ARG A 88 -1.67 -5.40 -9.81
C ARG A 88 -0.15 -5.60 -9.80
N THR A 89 0.38 -6.10 -8.68
CA THR A 89 1.77 -6.58 -8.59
C THR A 89 1.76 -8.12 -8.77
N THR A 90 2.66 -8.87 -8.13
CA THR A 90 2.67 -10.35 -8.24
C THR A 90 1.37 -10.96 -7.71
N ASN A 91 1.08 -10.75 -6.42
CA ASN A 91 -0.07 -11.35 -5.73
C ASN A 91 -0.96 -10.31 -5.02
N THR A 92 -0.57 -9.04 -5.03
CA THR A 92 -1.26 -7.95 -4.32
C THR A 92 -1.48 -6.77 -5.27
N TYR A 93 -1.89 -5.63 -4.71
CA TYR A 93 -2.12 -4.40 -5.45
C TYR A 93 -1.27 -3.25 -4.90
N MET A 94 -1.09 -2.24 -5.73
CA MET A 94 -0.49 -0.98 -5.39
C MET A 94 -1.29 0.19 -5.99
N LYS A 95 -1.20 1.36 -5.36
CA LYS A 95 -1.82 2.61 -5.83
C LYS A 95 -0.99 3.77 -5.27
N PHE A 96 -0.97 4.89 -5.95
CA PHE A 96 -0.39 6.11 -5.42
C PHE A 96 -1.40 7.25 -5.48
N SER A 97 -1.31 8.17 -4.52
CA SER A 97 -2.10 9.40 -4.47
C SER A 97 -1.21 10.54 -4.01
N TRP A 98 -1.45 11.73 -4.55
CA TRP A 98 -0.68 12.91 -4.23
C TRP A 98 -1.56 14.13 -4.04
N LEU A 99 -1.05 15.02 -3.20
CA LEU A 99 -1.65 16.29 -2.84
C LEU A 99 -0.61 17.38 -3.12
N THR A 100 -0.92 18.27 -4.06
CA THR A 100 -0.12 19.47 -4.33
C THR A 100 -0.77 20.65 -3.65
N VAL A 101 0.00 21.37 -2.82
CA VAL A 101 -0.49 22.55 -2.08
C VAL A 101 0.42 23.76 -2.32
N SER A 102 -0.10 24.95 -2.02
CA SER A 102 0.71 26.18 -2.01
C SER A 102 1.76 26.15 -0.91
N LYS A 103 2.80 26.98 -1.07
CA LYS A 103 3.85 27.14 -0.06
C LYS A 103 3.32 27.40 1.36
N THR A 104 2.32 28.27 1.51
CA THR A 104 1.71 28.59 2.81
C THR A 104 0.89 27.45 3.40
N ALA A 105 0.31 26.58 2.57
CA ALA A 105 -0.46 25.44 3.04
C ALA A 105 0.46 24.28 3.50
N MET A 106 1.74 24.27 3.12
CA MET A 106 2.73 23.33 3.64
C MET A 106 3.08 23.57 5.11
N ASP A 107 2.82 24.77 5.66
CA ASP A 107 3.02 25.05 7.08
C ASP A 107 2.05 24.27 7.99
N LYS A 108 1.07 23.57 7.39
CA LYS A 108 0.12 22.71 8.08
C LYS A 108 0.47 21.24 7.91
N GLU A 109 0.11 20.44 8.89
CA GLU A 109 0.12 18.98 8.76
C GLU A 109 -1.05 18.52 7.91
N HIS A 110 -0.79 17.53 7.05
CA HIS A 110 -1.79 16.90 6.19
C HIS A 110 -1.95 15.44 6.57
N LYS A 111 -3.05 14.82 6.13
CA LYS A 111 -3.25 13.39 6.25
C LYS A 111 -3.83 12.80 4.98
N CYS A 112 -3.23 11.70 4.55
CA CYS A 112 -3.79 10.80 3.55
C CYS A 112 -4.63 9.76 4.30
N VAL A 113 -5.92 9.67 3.97
CA VAL A 113 -6.84 8.74 4.60
C VAL A 113 -7.20 7.66 3.61
N VAL A 114 -7.02 6.41 4.02
CA VAL A 114 -7.22 5.23 3.19
C VAL A 114 -8.35 4.39 3.78
N LYS A 115 -9.42 4.24 2.99
CA LYS A 115 -10.54 3.33 3.29
C LYS A 115 -10.37 2.06 2.48
N HIS A 116 -10.26 0.94 3.17
CA HIS A 116 -10.13 -0.37 2.57
C HIS A 116 -11.46 -1.14 2.71
N GLU A 117 -11.92 -1.83 1.66
CA GLU A 117 -13.30 -2.38 1.62
C GLU A 117 -13.60 -3.41 2.72
N LYS A 118 -12.61 -4.21 3.12
CA LYS A 118 -12.80 -5.30 4.10
C LYS A 118 -12.24 -4.96 5.49
N ASN A 119 -12.11 -3.67 5.81
CA ASN A 119 -11.33 -3.17 6.93
C ASN A 119 -11.71 -3.88 8.25
N ARG A 120 -10.92 -4.86 8.67
CA ARG A 120 -11.28 -5.80 9.76
C ARG A 120 -11.39 -5.17 11.15
N GLY A 121 -11.26 -3.84 11.27
CA GLY A 121 -11.54 -3.08 12.48
C GLY A 121 -12.40 -1.83 12.27
N GLY A 122 -12.90 -1.57 11.05
CA GLY A 122 -13.75 -0.41 10.74
C GLY A 122 -13.06 0.97 10.84
N VAL A 123 -11.75 1.03 11.10
CA VAL A 123 -11.02 2.29 11.28
C VAL A 123 -10.21 2.61 10.02
N ASP A 124 -10.48 3.75 9.41
CA ASP A 124 -9.70 4.25 8.27
C ASP A 124 -8.21 4.40 8.65
N GLN A 125 -7.32 3.99 7.76
CA GLN A 125 -5.90 4.20 7.96
C GLN A 125 -5.57 5.68 7.68
N GLU A 126 -5.04 6.38 8.67
CA GLU A 126 -4.59 7.77 8.53
C GLU A 126 -3.05 7.83 8.49
N ILE A 127 -2.51 8.37 7.40
CA ILE A 127 -1.08 8.54 7.19
C ILE A 127 -0.78 10.03 7.30
N ILE A 128 -0.09 10.41 8.37
CA ILE A 128 0.20 11.82 8.69
C ILE A 128 1.43 12.28 7.94
N PHE A 129 1.32 13.45 7.31
CA PHE A 129 2.40 14.17 6.67
C PHE A 129 2.73 15.42 7.50
N PRO A 130 4.00 15.63 7.86
CA PRO A 130 4.41 16.80 8.63
C PRO A 130 4.27 18.08 7.81
N SER A 131 4.17 19.20 8.52
CA SER A 131 4.37 20.52 7.92
C SER A 131 5.79 20.63 7.37
N VAL A 132 5.96 21.23 6.20
CA VAL A 132 7.26 21.46 5.57
C VAL A 132 7.49 22.96 5.43
N ASN A 133 8.54 23.46 6.09
CA ASN A 133 8.98 24.86 5.96
C ASN A 133 10.38 24.93 5.33
N GLU A 134 10.74 26.10 4.81
CA GLU A 134 12.01 26.34 4.08
C GLU A 134 13.29 26.16 4.94
N GLY A 135 13.16 25.79 6.21
CA GLY A 135 14.28 25.50 7.13
C GLY A 135 14.33 24.05 7.63
N MET A 136 13.40 23.18 7.26
CA MET A 136 13.40 21.79 7.70
C MET A 136 14.28 20.95 6.78
N CYS A 137 15.57 20.86 7.10
CA CYS A 137 16.42 19.81 6.59
C CYS A 137 15.88 18.47 7.13
N ILE A 138 15.36 17.64 6.23
CA ILE A 138 15.14 16.20 6.48
C ILE A 138 16.45 15.44 6.24
#